data_AF-A0A914SWB6-F1
#
_entry.id   AF-A0A914SWB6-F1
#
_cell.length_a   1.000
_cell.length_b   1.000
_cell.length_c   1.000
_cell.angle_alpha   90.00
_cell.angle_beta   90.00
_cell.angle_gamma   90.00
#
_symmetry.space_group_name_H-M   'P 1'
#
loop_
_entity.id
_entity.type
_entity.pdbx_description
1 polymer ?
#
loop_
_entity_poly.entity_id
_entity_poly.type
_entity_poly.pdbx_seq_one_letter_code
_entity_poly.pdbx_strand_id
1 'polypeptide(L)'
;SLSKMFAVNETTVEGECEVIYSITKVSNNDENRKVFNVTKAIDFKKCSKIPTMHYGRRIEKPSLLSKRRELEGQELDRSTVLRYQLVGTLDKYAIANVELLSQYTVDAEEIHAMQTVVASRLIIESVEKQSERVERSRNTKEE
;
A
#
# COMPACT_ATOMS: atom_id res chain seq x y z
N SER A 1 -0.76 26.10 6.11
CA SER A 1 -0.60 24.82 5.39
C SER A 1 -1.99 24.28 5.10
N LEU A 2 -2.40 24.19 3.83
CA LEU A 2 -3.69 23.61 3.47
C LEU A 2 -3.51 22.08 3.43
N SER A 3 -4.16 21.36 4.32
CA SER A 3 -4.20 19.89 4.32
C SER A 3 -5.54 19.43 3.77
N LYS A 4 -5.53 18.43 2.88
CA LYS A 4 -6.74 17.81 2.34
C LYS A 4 -6.74 16.34 2.70
N MET A 5 -7.84 15.85 3.25
CA MET A 5 -8.04 14.44 3.57
C MET A 5 -9.26 13.88 2.85
N PHE A 6 -9.20 12.62 2.46
CA PHE A 6 -10.34 11.89 1.90
C PHE A 6 -10.16 10.39 2.12
N ALA A 7 -11.27 9.67 2.11
CA ALA A 7 -11.31 8.22 2.15
C ALA A 7 -11.87 7.66 0.84
N VAL A 8 -11.39 6.50 0.42
CA VAL A 8 -11.85 5.82 -0.80
C VAL A 8 -11.62 4.32 -0.65
N ASN A 9 -12.46 3.50 -1.27
CA ASN A 9 -12.22 2.05 -1.33
C ASN A 9 -11.18 1.72 -2.40
N GLU A 10 -10.15 0.96 -2.03
CA GLU A 10 -9.11 0.52 -2.95
C GLU A 10 -8.76 -0.96 -2.76
N THR A 11 -8.39 -1.60 -3.86
CA THR A 11 -7.77 -2.93 -3.85
C THR A 11 -6.25 -2.79 -3.75
N THR A 12 -5.65 -3.42 -2.76
CA THR A 12 -4.21 -3.46 -2.51
C THR A 12 -3.74 -4.90 -2.30
N VAL A 13 -2.42 -5.09 -2.10
CA VAL A 13 -1.88 -6.39 -1.68
C VAL A 13 -2.40 -6.85 -0.32
N GLU A 14 -2.84 -5.91 0.53
CA GLU A 14 -3.43 -6.18 1.84
C GLU A 14 -4.92 -6.55 1.76
N GLY A 15 -5.57 -6.37 0.60
CA GLY A 15 -6.99 -6.63 0.40
C GLY A 15 -7.77 -5.46 -0.18
N GLU A 16 -9.09 -5.59 -0.17
CA GLU A 16 -10.06 -4.58 -0.60
C GLU A 16 -10.57 -3.85 0.65
N CYS A 17 -10.11 -2.61 0.85
CA CYS A 17 -10.35 -1.85 2.07
C CYS A 17 -10.60 -0.37 1.80
N GLU A 18 -11.26 0.31 2.74
CA GLU A 18 -11.22 1.77 2.79
C GLU A 18 -9.79 2.22 3.12
N VAL A 19 -9.28 3.17 2.34
CA VAL A 19 -7.98 3.79 2.55
C VAL A 19 -8.16 5.29 2.76
N ILE A 20 -7.36 5.84 3.66
CA ILE A 20 -7.39 7.26 4.01
C ILE A 20 -6.15 7.92 3.44
N TYR A 21 -6.36 8.96 2.62
CA TYR A 21 -5.29 9.82 2.13
C TYR A 21 -5.28 11.15 2.87
N SER A 22 -4.08 11.61 3.19
CA SER A 22 -3.81 12.97 3.66
C SER A 22 -2.76 13.61 2.76
N ILE A 23 -3.09 14.76 2.16
CA ILE A 23 -2.24 15.50 1.24
C ILE A 23 -1.86 16.82 1.88
N THR A 24 -0.56 17.10 1.92
CA THR A 24 -0.01 18.36 2.40
C THR A 24 0.92 18.95 1.36
N LYS A 25 0.71 20.22 1.02
CA LYS A 25 1.63 20.95 0.14
C LYS A 25 2.83 21.42 0.95
N VAL A 26 4.03 21.07 0.50
CA VAL A 26 5.28 21.59 1.05
C VAL A 26 5.53 22.95 0.39
N SER A 27 5.64 24.00 1.20
CA SER A 27 5.99 25.33 0.70
C SER A 27 7.49 25.38 0.49
N ASN A 28 7.92 25.29 -0.77
CA ASN A 28 9.30 25.57 -1.16
C ASN A 28 9.38 26.96 -1.79
N ASN A 29 10.54 27.62 -1.65
CA ASN A 29 10.84 28.93 -2.25
C ASN A 29 10.97 28.88 -3.78
N ASP A 30 10.88 27.68 -4.38
CA ASP A 30 11.00 27.45 -5.81
C ASP A 30 9.58 27.33 -6.42
N GLU A 31 9.07 28.42 -7.00
CA GLU A 31 7.70 28.52 -7.51
C GLU A 31 7.38 27.50 -8.62
N ASN A 32 8.41 27.01 -9.32
CA ASN A 32 8.26 26.13 -10.48
C ASN A 32 8.10 24.64 -10.12
N ARG A 33 8.40 24.22 -8.89
CA ARG A 33 8.29 22.81 -8.47
C ARG A 33 7.51 22.67 -7.18
N LYS A 34 6.22 22.32 -7.31
CA LYS A 34 5.38 22.00 -6.16
C LYS A 34 5.73 20.59 -5.67
N VAL A 35 5.96 20.49 -4.37
CA VAL A 35 6.19 19.24 -3.67
C VAL A 35 5.01 18.96 -2.76
N PHE A 36 4.52 17.72 -2.77
CA PHE A 36 3.41 17.28 -1.93
C PHE A 36 3.83 16.06 -1.12
N ASN A 37 3.54 16.09 0.18
CA ASN A 37 3.64 14.90 1.01
C ASN A 37 2.24 14.29 1.09
N VAL A 38 2.13 13.03 0.68
CA VAL A 38 0.89 12.25 0.72
C VAL A 38 1.07 11.08 1.67
N THR A 39 0.21 10.98 2.67
CA THR A 39 0.13 9.78 3.53
C THR A 39 -1.08 8.99 3.12
N LYS A 40 -0.89 7.69 2.87
CA LYS A 40 -1.95 6.70 2.69
C LYS A 40 -1.94 5.76 3.88
N ALA A 41 -3.08 5.53 4.50
CA ALA A 41 -3.25 4.54 5.55
C ALA A 41 -4.39 3.59 5.19
N ILE A 42 -4.21 2.29 5.45
CA ILE A 42 -5.24 1.27 5.20
C ILE A 42 -6.05 1.08 6.47
N ASP A 43 -7.38 1.20 6.38
CA ASP A 43 -8.28 0.91 7.49
C ASP A 43 -8.71 -0.56 7.45
N PHE A 44 -7.97 -1.41 8.17
CA PHE A 44 -8.24 -2.84 8.23
C PHE A 44 -9.58 -3.21 8.88
N LYS A 45 -10.21 -2.29 9.60
CA LYS A 45 -11.55 -2.48 10.19
C LYS A 45 -12.66 -2.27 9.15
N LYS A 46 -12.33 -1.67 8.01
CA LYS A 46 -13.24 -1.39 6.90
C LYS A 46 -12.82 -2.11 5.61
N CYS A 47 -12.42 -3.36 5.74
CA CYS A 47 -12.15 -4.23 4.59
C CYS A 47 -13.38 -5.06 4.20
N SER A 48 -13.70 -5.09 2.91
CA SER A 48 -14.68 -6.04 2.36
C SER A 48 -14.06 -7.43 2.17
N LYS A 49 -12.75 -7.50 1.93
CA LYS A 49 -12.02 -8.74 1.68
C LYS A 49 -10.55 -8.63 2.09
N ILE A 50 -10.08 -9.58 2.88
CA ILE A 50 -8.67 -9.71 3.27
C ILE A 50 -8.14 -11.03 2.67
N PRO A 51 -7.01 -11.03 1.94
CA PRO A 51 -6.41 -12.24 1.41
C PRO A 51 -5.75 -13.02 2.56
N THR A 52 -6.49 -13.94 3.17
CA THR A 52 -5.94 -14.90 4.14
C THR A 52 -5.88 -16.29 3.53
N MET A 53 -4.78 -17.01 3.80
CA MET A 53 -4.60 -18.39 3.39
C MET A 53 -4.30 -19.25 4.61
N HIS A 54 -5.10 -20.29 4.84
CA HIS A 54 -4.90 -21.25 5.92
C HIS A 54 -4.53 -22.61 5.31
N TYR A 55 -3.25 -22.99 5.39
CA TYR A 55 -2.78 -24.28 4.92
C TYR A 55 -2.91 -25.36 6.01
N GLY A 56 -3.41 -26.55 5.66
CA GLY A 56 -3.43 -27.72 6.55
C GLY A 56 -4.52 -27.76 7.64
N ARG A 57 -5.46 -26.81 7.67
CA ARG A 57 -6.56 -26.80 8.66
C ARG A 57 -7.65 -27.81 8.26
N ARG A 58 -7.49 -29.08 8.64
CA ARG A 58 -8.59 -30.06 8.57
C ARG A 58 -9.61 -29.71 9.64
N ILE A 59 -10.73 -29.11 9.23
CA ILE A 59 -11.88 -28.90 10.10
C ILE A 59 -12.56 -30.25 10.29
N GLU A 60 -12.14 -31.02 11.29
CA GLU A 60 -12.93 -32.14 11.75
C GLU A 60 -14.21 -31.59 12.38
N LYS A 61 -15.32 -31.72 11.64
CA LYS A 61 -16.71 -31.37 11.97
C LYS A 61 -16.88 -30.15 12.90
N PRO A 62 -17.34 -28.99 12.39
CA PRO A 62 -17.52 -27.82 13.23
C PRO A 62 -18.54 -28.10 14.33
N SER A 63 -18.09 -28.09 15.58
CA SER A 63 -18.96 -28.02 16.74
C SER A 63 -19.34 -26.54 16.97
N LEU A 64 -20.46 -26.26 17.61
CA LEU A 64 -20.84 -24.88 17.94
C LEU A 64 -19.78 -24.17 18.81
N LEU A 65 -18.96 -24.93 19.55
CA LEU A 65 -17.82 -24.46 20.32
C LEU A 65 -16.60 -24.11 19.44
N SER A 66 -16.38 -24.83 18.33
CA SER A 66 -15.28 -24.53 17.40
C SER A 66 -15.55 -23.25 16.61
N LYS A 67 -16.81 -22.93 16.29
CA LYS A 67 -17.19 -21.63 15.70
C LYS A 67 -16.87 -20.44 16.62
N ARG A 68 -17.05 -20.60 17.94
CA ARG A 68 -16.70 -19.56 18.93
C ARG A 68 -15.18 -19.36 19.01
N ARG A 69 -14.41 -20.45 19.06
CA ARG A 69 -12.94 -20.39 19.04
C ARG A 69 -12.34 -19.93 17.70
N GLU A 70 -13.03 -20.13 16.58
CA GLU A 70 -12.64 -19.57 15.27
C GLU A 70 -12.85 -18.05 15.20
N LEU A 71 -13.85 -17.52 15.93
CA LEU A 71 -14.06 -16.08 16.12
C LEU A 71 -13.11 -15.49 17.18
N GLU A 72 -12.70 -16.27 18.18
CA GLU A 72 -11.73 -15.91 19.23
C GLU A 72 -10.28 -16.23 18.85
N GLY A 73 -10.03 -16.62 17.60
CA GLY A 73 -8.69 -16.93 17.12
C GLY A 73 -7.86 -15.66 17.00
N GLN A 74 -7.06 -15.38 18.04
CA GLN A 74 -5.92 -14.44 18.07
C GLN A 74 -6.08 -13.26 17.09
N GLU A 75 -6.69 -12.18 17.57
CA GLU A 75 -6.96 -11.00 16.76
C GLU A 75 -5.63 -10.45 16.22
N LEU A 76 -5.38 -10.69 14.92
CA LEU A 76 -4.22 -10.13 14.24
C LEU A 76 -4.50 -8.65 13.98
N ASP A 77 -3.89 -7.78 14.78
CA ASP A 77 -3.91 -6.35 14.55
C ASP A 77 -2.97 -5.99 13.40
N ARG A 78 -3.46 -5.14 12.50
CA ARG A 78 -2.79 -4.79 11.24
C ARG A 78 -2.76 -3.29 11.09
N SER A 79 -1.59 -2.77 10.72
CA SER A 79 -1.40 -1.38 10.37
C SER A 79 -0.52 -1.30 9.13
N THR A 80 -0.89 -0.47 8.16
CA THR A 80 -0.09 -0.23 6.96
C THR A 80 -0.20 1.23 6.58
N VAL A 81 0.96 1.89 6.50
CA VAL A 81 1.07 3.31 6.15
C VAL A 81 2.11 3.47 5.05
N LEU A 82 1.75 4.22 4.02
CA LEU A 82 2.62 4.62 2.93
C LEU A 82 2.76 6.13 2.93
N ARG A 83 3.99 6.63 2.87
CA ARG A 83 4.32 8.04 2.79
C ARG A 83 4.99 8.31 1.45
N TYR A 84 4.33 9.11 0.63
CA TYR A 84 4.81 9.50 -0.69
C TYR A 84 5.29 10.94 -0.68
N GLN A 85 6.36 11.19 -1.42
CA GLN A 85 6.74 12.53 -1.84
C GLN A 85 6.46 12.65 -3.35
N LEU A 86 5.52 13.51 -3.70
CA LEU A 86 5.17 13.81 -5.09
C LEU A 86 5.83 15.12 -5.52
N VAL A 87 6.38 15.12 -6.73
CA VAL A 87 6.98 16.32 -7.34
C VAL A 87 6.27 16.60 -8.66
N GLY A 88 5.78 17.83 -8.84
CA GLY A 88 5.08 18.26 -10.05
C GLY A 88 3.75 18.93 -9.73
N THR A 89 2.75 18.74 -10.59
CA THR A 89 1.38 19.25 -10.42
C THR A 89 0.41 18.10 -10.11
N LEU A 90 -0.82 18.41 -9.70
CA LEU A 90 -1.82 17.37 -9.38
C LEU A 90 -2.19 16.51 -10.60
N ASP A 91 -2.08 17.06 -11.81
CA ASP A 91 -2.34 16.38 -13.08
C ASP A 91 -1.09 15.71 -13.67
N LYS A 92 0.11 16.18 -13.34
CA LYS A 92 1.39 15.65 -13.84
C LYS A 92 2.42 15.66 -12.71
N TYR A 93 2.55 14.53 -12.03
CA TYR A 93 3.52 14.35 -10.95
C TYR A 93 4.34 13.08 -11.14
N ALA A 94 5.53 13.10 -10.55
CA ALA A 94 6.34 11.92 -10.31
C ALA A 94 6.33 11.58 -8.81
N ILE A 95 6.37 10.30 -8.48
CA ILE A 95 6.57 9.81 -7.11
C ILE A 95 8.08 9.76 -6.85
N ALA A 96 8.63 10.78 -6.20
CA ALA A 96 10.07 10.87 -5.97
C ALA A 96 10.57 9.89 -4.89
N ASN A 97 9.77 9.69 -3.83
CA ASN A 97 10.09 8.79 -2.71
C ASN A 97 8.80 8.14 -2.20
N VAL A 98 8.90 6.89 -1.78
CA VAL A 98 7.88 6.15 -1.04
C VAL A 98 8.52 5.45 0.14
N GLU A 99 7.93 5.62 1.32
CA GLU A 99 8.25 4.84 2.52
C GLU A 99 7.01 4.06 2.92
N LEU A 100 7.15 2.74 3.03
CA LEU A 100 6.13 1.80 3.51
C LEU A 100 6.53 1.34 4.90
N LEU A 101 5.55 1.34 5.81
CA LEU A 101 5.64 0.64 7.08
C LEU A 101 4.34 -0.16 7.29
N SER A 102 4.48 -1.48 7.35
CA SER A 102 3.41 -2.39 7.73
C SER A 102 3.78 -3.12 9.01
N GLN A 103 2.84 -3.23 9.93
CA GLN A 103 2.99 -3.90 11.20
C GLN A 103 1.83 -4.88 11.41
N TYR A 104 2.18 -6.09 11.85
CA TYR A 104 1.26 -7.18 12.15
C TYR A 104 1.56 -7.65 13.57
N THR A 105 0.59 -7.51 14.47
CA THR A 105 0.76 -7.88 15.88
C THR A 105 -0.25 -8.96 16.22
N VAL A 106 0.24 -10.07 16.75
CA VAL A 106 -0.60 -11.15 17.28
C VAL A 106 -0.38 -11.18 18.78
N ASP A 107 -1.42 -10.85 19.54
CA ASP A 107 -1.40 -10.99 21.00
C ASP A 107 -1.78 -12.43 21.37
N ALA A 108 -0.79 -13.23 21.77
CA ALA A 108 -1.03 -14.45 22.54
C ALA A 108 -1.13 -14.07 24.01
N GLU A 109 -2.11 -14.62 24.72
CA GLU A 109 -2.32 -14.36 26.16
C GLU A 109 -0.99 -14.36 26.95
N GLU A 110 -0.75 -13.21 27.60
CA GLU A 110 0.22 -12.84 28.64
C GLU A 110 1.74 -13.02 28.43
N ILE A 111 2.26 -13.83 27.51
CA ILE A 111 3.72 -14.09 27.49
C ILE A 111 4.37 -14.04 26.09
N HIS A 112 3.59 -14.17 25.01
CA HIS A 112 4.13 -14.30 23.65
C HIS A 112 3.39 -13.41 22.64
N ALA A 113 3.61 -12.10 22.71
CA ALA A 113 3.24 -11.21 21.60
C ALA A 113 4.23 -11.44 20.44
N MET A 114 3.70 -11.75 19.26
CA MET A 114 4.50 -11.81 18.04
C MET A 114 4.23 -10.56 17.21
N GLN A 115 5.30 -9.85 16.86
CA GLN A 115 5.23 -8.67 16.00
C GLN A 115 6.04 -8.94 14.73
N THR A 116 5.43 -8.67 13.57
CA THR A 116 6.12 -8.63 12.29
C THR A 116 6.06 -7.21 11.76
N VAL A 117 7.22 -6.66 11.36
CA VAL A 117 7.34 -5.34 10.75
C VAL A 117 7.94 -5.48 9.37
N VAL A 118 7.25 -4.92 8.38
CA VAL A 118 7.73 -4.82 7.00
C VAL A 118 7.95 -3.35 6.70
N ALA A 119 9.20 -3.00 6.41
CA ALA A 119 9.57 -1.65 5.99
C ALA A 119 10.16 -1.70 4.59
N SER A 120 9.77 -0.76 3.74
CA SER A 120 10.34 -0.63 2.40
C SER A 120 10.49 0.83 2.02
N ARG A 121 11.51 1.12 1.21
CA ARG A 121 11.78 2.46 0.69
C ARG A 121 12.08 2.38 -0.80
N LEU A 122 11.39 3.22 -1.58
CA LEU A 122 11.58 3.35 -3.02
C LEU A 122 11.90 4.80 -3.35
N ILE A 123 12.99 5.03 -4.10
CA ILE A 123 13.44 6.38 -4.47
C ILE A 123 13.73 6.40 -5.97
N ILE A 124 13.30 7.46 -6.66
CA ILE A 124 13.72 7.70 -8.05
C ILE A 124 15.16 8.22 -8.03
N GLU A 125 16.09 7.49 -8.64
CA GLU A 125 17.49 7.91 -8.75
C GLU A 125 17.72 8.85 -9.94
N SER A 126 17.25 8.49 -11.13
CA SER A 126 17.37 9.30 -12.34
C SER A 126 16.16 9.15 -13.25
N VAL A 127 15.92 10.16 -14.10
CA VAL A 127 14.87 10.14 -15.12
C VAL A 127 15.54 10.44 -16.45
N GLU A 128 15.66 9.43 -17.31
CA GLU A 128 16.22 9.56 -18.66
C GLU A 128 15.09 9.63 -19.69
N LYS A 129 15.26 10.49 -20.71
CA LYS A 129 14.35 10.50 -21.87
C LYS A 129 14.77 9.40 -22.83
N GLN A 130 14.00 8.32 -22.93
CA GLN A 130 14.14 7.38 -24.04
C GLN A 130 13.74 8.07 -25.34
N SER A 131 14.69 8.30 -26.25
CA SER A 131 14.39 8.72 -27.61
C SER A 131 13.94 7.50 -28.41
N GLU A 132 12.66 7.40 -28.75
CA GLU A 132 12.19 6.41 -29.72
C GLU A 132 12.75 6.73 -31.12
N ARG A 133 13.82 6.05 -31.51
CA ARG A 133 14.04 5.65 -32.90
C ARG A 133 13.94 4.14 -32.98
N VAL A 134 12.72 3.63 -32.90
CA VAL A 134 12.43 2.29 -33.41
C VAL A 134 12.40 2.44 -34.93
N GLU A 135 13.54 2.23 -35.59
CA GLU A 135 13.55 2.03 -37.03
C GLU A 135 12.68 0.80 -37.33
N ARG A 136 11.50 1.05 -37.91
CA ARG A 136 10.71 -0.01 -38.54
C ARG A 136 11.59 -0.60 -39.64
N SER A 137 12.15 -1.79 -39.37
CA SER A 137 12.69 -2.67 -40.40
C SER A 137 11.62 -2.82 -41.48
N ARG A 138 11.85 -2.20 -42.64
CA ARG A 138 11.10 -2.50 -43.85
C ARG A 138 11.59 -3.87 -44.31
N ASN A 139 10.83 -4.92 -44.01
CA ASN A 139 10.98 -6.18 -44.73
C ASN A 139 10.67 -5.90 -46.22
N THR A 140 11.71 -5.73 -47.02
CA THR A 140 11.63 -5.92 -48.46
C THR A 140 11.29 -7.38 -48.70
N LYS A 141 10.09 -7.62 -49.22
CA LYS A 141 9.80 -8.85 -49.96
C LYS A 141 10.70 -8.83 -51.18
N GLU A 142 11.63 -9.77 -51.28
CA GLU A 142 12.23 -10.15 -52.55
C GLU A 142 11.59 -11.47 -53.01
N GLU A 143 11.40 -11.52 -54.32
CA GLU A 143 10.62 -12.47 -55.14
C GLU A 143 11.11 -13.91 -55.08
#